data_AF-A0A2A3DH70-F1
#
_entry.id   AF-A0A2A3DH70-F1
#
_cell.length_a   1.000
_cell.length_b   1.000
_cell.length_c   1.000
_cell.angle_alpha   90.00
_cell.angle_beta   90.00
_cell.angle_gamma   90.00
#
_symmetry.space_group_name_H-M   'P 1'
#
loop_
_entity.id
_entity.type
_entity.pdbx_description
1 polymer ?
#
loop_
_entity_poly.entity_id
_entity_poly.type
_entity_poly.pdbx_seq_one_letter_code
_entity_poly.pdbx_strand_id
1 'polypeptide(L)'
;MDWYSIVKFLHVVSAILWVGGGFVLFLLGVLAERAGNIEHKLQAMRASGELGSRFFAPMSMLTLIFGLLMCGFWVGFSDLWIVIGLVGYATTFSIGMLVFKPTGERMGAMVAKEGVTPAVLAIGQRMMRWARFDYAVMLVIIADMVLKPTLHDVGILSCMVLVIAAGAALALGGSRELVPSAA
;
A
#
# COMPACT_ATOMS: atom_id res chain seq x y z
N MET A 1 14.81 -18.11 23.61
CA MET A 1 14.48 -16.94 22.78
C MET A 1 14.40 -15.75 23.71
N ASP A 2 15.13 -14.68 23.40
CA ASP A 2 15.07 -13.42 24.15
C ASP A 2 13.82 -12.62 23.75
N TRP A 3 13.40 -11.70 24.64
CA TRP A 3 12.16 -10.94 24.47
C TRP A 3 12.18 -10.08 23.19
N TYR A 4 13.35 -9.54 22.84
CA TYR A 4 13.54 -8.79 21.59
C TYR A 4 13.23 -9.64 20.35
N SER A 5 13.72 -10.89 20.28
CA SER A 5 13.42 -11.78 19.15
C SER A 5 11.93 -12.11 19.01
N ILE A 6 11.21 -12.24 20.13
CA ILE A 6 9.74 -12.46 20.11
C ILE A 6 9.04 -11.24 19.51
N VAL A 7 9.33 -10.04 20.00
CA VAL A 7 8.71 -8.80 19.51
C VAL A 7 9.04 -8.57 18.03
N LYS A 8 10.31 -8.80 17.64
CA LYS A 8 10.73 -8.72 16.25
C LYS A 8 10.00 -9.72 15.36
N PHE A 9 9.84 -10.96 15.81
CA PHE A 9 9.09 -11.97 15.08
C PHE A 9 7.63 -11.54 14.87
N LEU A 10 6.95 -11.08 15.93
CA LEU A 10 5.58 -10.58 15.85
C LEU A 10 5.45 -9.37 14.92
N HIS A 11 6.39 -8.42 14.99
CA HIS A 11 6.46 -7.28 14.07
C HIS A 11 6.50 -7.73 12.61
N VAL A 12 7.40 -8.66 12.28
CA VAL A 12 7.59 -9.17 10.92
C VAL A 12 6.38 -9.97 10.45
N VAL A 13 5.80 -10.82 11.29
CA VAL A 13 4.60 -11.58 10.95
C VAL A 13 3.42 -10.65 10.67
N SER A 14 3.16 -9.66 11.53
CA SER A 14 2.13 -8.66 11.29
C SER A 14 2.38 -7.87 10.00
N ALA A 15 3.64 -7.53 9.71
CA ALA A 15 4.01 -6.82 8.48
C ALA A 15 3.75 -7.67 7.23
N ILE A 16 4.10 -8.96 7.27
CA ILE A 16 3.85 -9.90 6.16
C ILE A 16 2.34 -10.04 5.90
N LEU A 17 1.53 -10.21 6.95
CA LEU A 17 0.08 -10.35 6.81
C LEU A 17 -0.57 -9.09 6.25
N TRP A 18 -0.11 -7.92 6.71
CA TRP A 18 -0.60 -6.64 6.21
C TRP A 18 -0.20 -6.40 4.75
N VAL A 19 1.11 -6.40 4.47
CA VAL A 19 1.64 -6.04 3.16
C VAL A 19 1.36 -7.11 2.11
N GLY A 20 1.60 -8.38 2.45
CA GLY A 20 1.40 -9.50 1.55
C GLY A 20 -0.06 -9.71 1.19
N GLY A 21 -0.96 -9.66 2.19
CA GLY A 21 -2.39 -9.81 1.93
C GLY A 21 -2.95 -8.67 1.08
N GLY A 22 -2.53 -7.43 1.36
CA GLY A 22 -2.88 -6.28 0.53
C GLY A 22 -2.36 -6.44 -0.90
N PHE A 23 -1.09 -6.85 -1.05
CA PHE A 23 -0.44 -7.00 -2.35
C PHE A 23 -1.17 -7.98 -3.25
N VAL A 24 -1.66 -9.10 -2.70
CA VAL A 24 -2.46 -10.08 -3.46
C VAL A 24 -3.76 -9.44 -3.95
N LEU A 25 -4.49 -8.71 -3.11
CA LEU A 25 -5.72 -8.03 -3.52
C LEU A 25 -5.47 -6.97 -4.60
N PHE A 26 -4.38 -6.23 -4.47
CA PHE A 26 -3.94 -5.29 -5.50
C PHE A 26 -3.62 -5.99 -6.81
N LEU A 27 -2.87 -7.10 -6.77
CA LEU A 27 -2.52 -7.88 -7.95
C LEU A 27 -3.77 -8.42 -8.66
N LEU A 28 -4.75 -8.94 -7.90
CA LEU A 28 -6.05 -9.36 -8.45
C LEU A 28 -6.78 -8.20 -9.14
N GLY A 29 -6.75 -7.00 -8.55
CA GLY A 29 -7.30 -5.79 -9.15
C GLY A 29 -6.62 -5.40 -10.47
N VAL A 30 -5.29 -5.50 -10.54
CA VAL A 30 -4.52 -5.23 -11.76
C VAL A 30 -4.80 -6.28 -12.84
N LEU A 31 -4.86 -7.56 -12.48
CA LEU A 31 -5.15 -8.65 -13.42
C LEU A 31 -6.57 -8.51 -13.99
N ALA A 32 -7.56 -8.20 -13.15
CA ALA A 32 -8.93 -7.97 -13.58
C ALA A 32 -9.04 -6.74 -14.51
N GLU A 33 -8.33 -5.66 -14.20
CA GLU A 33 -8.25 -4.46 -15.05
C GLU A 33 -7.64 -4.78 -16.43
N ARG A 34 -6.56 -5.56 -16.48
CA ARG A 34 -5.95 -5.98 -17.75
C ARG A 34 -6.84 -6.89 -18.58
N ALA A 35 -7.64 -7.73 -17.93
CA ALA A 35 -8.57 -8.64 -18.59
C ALA A 35 -9.89 -7.98 -19.02
N GLY A 36 -10.13 -6.71 -18.66
CA GLY A 36 -11.43 -6.06 -18.86
C GLY A 36 -12.57 -6.70 -18.06
N ASN A 37 -12.26 -7.53 -17.06
CA ASN A 37 -13.25 -8.27 -16.28
C ASN A 37 -13.73 -7.42 -15.10
N ILE A 38 -14.88 -6.78 -15.30
CA ILE A 38 -15.51 -5.89 -14.32
C ILE A 38 -15.91 -6.65 -13.05
N GLU A 39 -16.38 -7.89 -13.18
CA GLU A 39 -16.87 -8.69 -12.06
C GLU A 39 -15.73 -9.05 -11.09
N HIS A 40 -14.60 -9.55 -11.62
CA HIS A 40 -13.41 -9.83 -10.80
C HIS A 40 -12.83 -8.56 -10.17
N LYS A 41 -12.89 -7.43 -10.89
CA LYS A 41 -12.45 -6.13 -10.35
C LYS A 41 -13.30 -5.73 -9.15
N LEU A 42 -14.63 -5.87 -9.25
CA LEU A 42 -15.55 -5.57 -8.15
C LEU A 42 -15.38 -6.53 -6.97
N GLN A 43 -15.11 -7.81 -7.23
CA GLN A 43 -14.85 -8.78 -6.18
C GLN A 43 -13.58 -8.43 -5.39
N ALA A 44 -12.47 -8.13 -6.07
CA ALA A 44 -11.23 -7.69 -5.42
C ALA A 44 -11.44 -6.42 -4.58
N MET A 45 -12.26 -5.50 -5.08
CA MET A 45 -12.62 -4.27 -4.36
C MET A 45 -13.47 -4.52 -3.11
N ARG A 46 -14.48 -5.39 -3.20
CA ARG A 46 -15.31 -5.78 -2.05
C ARG A 46 -14.47 -6.47 -0.97
N ALA A 47 -13.63 -7.43 -1.38
CA ALA A 47 -12.70 -8.10 -0.46
C ALA A 47 -11.76 -7.10 0.22
N SER A 48 -11.25 -6.11 -0.53
CA SER A 48 -10.42 -5.04 0.03
C SER A 48 -11.17 -4.17 1.05
N GLY A 49 -12.45 -3.87 0.81
CA GLY A 49 -13.29 -3.12 1.75
C GLY A 49 -13.59 -3.90 3.04
N GLU A 50 -13.93 -5.18 2.93
CA GLU A 50 -14.24 -6.04 4.07
C GLU A 50 -13.00 -6.32 4.94
N LEU A 51 -11.87 -6.64 4.30
CA LEU A 51 -10.61 -6.95 4.99
C LEU A 51 -9.87 -5.68 5.44
N GLY A 52 -10.13 -4.53 4.82
CA GLY A 52 -9.51 -3.24 5.13
C GLY A 52 -9.53 -2.90 6.62
N SER A 53 -10.74 -2.73 7.18
CA SER A 53 -10.91 -2.33 8.58
C SER A 53 -10.75 -3.48 9.57
N ARG A 54 -11.06 -4.72 9.15
CA ARG A 54 -11.09 -5.89 10.04
C ARG A 54 -9.77 -6.64 10.15
N PHE A 55 -8.93 -6.57 9.11
CA PHE A 55 -7.70 -7.35 9.03
C PHE A 55 -6.48 -6.45 8.78
N PHE A 56 -6.48 -5.67 7.70
CA PHE A 56 -5.31 -4.87 7.33
C PHE A 56 -5.01 -3.75 8.32
N ALA A 57 -6.02 -3.01 8.78
CA ALA A 57 -5.80 -1.96 9.78
C ALA A 57 -5.27 -2.50 11.12
N PRO A 58 -5.81 -3.58 11.70
CA PRO A 58 -5.21 -4.21 12.88
C PRO A 58 -3.79 -4.73 12.66
N MET A 59 -3.52 -5.42 11.54
CA MET A 59 -2.17 -5.94 11.26
C MET A 59 -1.16 -4.81 11.08
N SER A 60 -1.53 -3.74 10.38
CA SER A 60 -0.74 -2.52 10.23
C SER A 60 -0.42 -1.89 11.60
N MET A 61 -1.43 -1.77 12.47
CA MET A 61 -1.26 -1.22 13.80
C MET A 61 -0.34 -2.09 14.68
N LEU A 62 -0.49 -3.42 14.62
CA LEU A 62 0.40 -4.34 15.32
C LEU A 62 1.84 -4.21 14.84
N THR A 63 2.08 -4.11 13.52
CA THR A 63 3.40 -3.81 12.96
C THR A 63 3.97 -2.55 13.57
N LEU A 64 3.22 -1.45 13.61
CA LEU A 64 3.69 -0.21 14.23
C LEU A 64 4.00 -0.39 15.72
N ILE A 65 3.07 -0.95 16.49
CA ILE A 65 3.22 -1.14 17.94
C ILE A 65 4.49 -1.93 18.24
N PHE A 66 4.70 -3.07 17.59
CA PHE A 66 5.91 -3.86 17.81
C PHE A 66 7.18 -3.13 17.35
N GLY A 67 7.10 -2.34 16.28
CA GLY A 67 8.20 -1.48 15.83
C GLY A 67 8.59 -0.44 16.87
N LEU A 68 7.60 0.27 17.42
CA LEU A 68 7.80 1.29 18.46
C LEU A 68 8.31 0.68 19.77
N LEU A 69 7.82 -0.51 20.14
CA LEU A 69 8.36 -1.26 21.29
C LEU A 69 9.85 -1.59 21.07
N MET A 70 10.21 -2.06 19.87
CA MET A 70 11.63 -2.31 19.55
C MET A 70 12.49 -1.06 19.66
N CYS A 71 12.01 0.06 19.11
CA CYS A 71 12.72 1.34 19.17
C CYS A 71 12.84 1.87 20.60
N GLY A 72 11.79 1.75 21.42
CA GLY A 72 11.77 2.29 22.79
C GLY A 72 12.69 1.57 23.77
N PHE A 73 12.89 0.26 23.61
CA PHE A 73 13.64 -0.55 24.59
C PHE A 73 15.00 -1.06 24.11
N TRP A 74 15.22 -1.22 22.80
CA TRP A 74 16.46 -1.86 22.28
C TRP A 74 17.18 -1.10 21.18
N VAL A 75 16.46 -0.45 20.26
CA VAL A 75 17.08 0.06 19.01
C VAL A 75 17.33 1.58 19.03
N GLY A 76 16.47 2.36 19.68
CA GLY A 76 16.44 3.82 19.53
C GLY A 76 15.67 4.28 18.29
N PHE A 77 15.61 5.60 18.06
CA PHE A 77 14.82 6.21 16.98
C PHE A 77 15.67 7.01 15.97
N SER A 78 16.98 7.15 16.22
CA SER A 78 17.86 8.05 15.48
C SER A 78 18.31 7.49 14.13
N ASP A 79 18.22 6.18 13.94
CA ASP A 79 18.71 5.56 12.72
C ASP A 79 17.86 5.98 11.51
N LEU A 80 18.53 6.26 10.41
CA LEU A 80 17.91 6.75 9.17
C LEU A 80 16.77 5.83 8.69
N TRP A 81 16.99 4.52 8.69
CA TRP A 81 16.00 3.51 8.29
C TRP A 81 14.78 3.46 9.23
N ILE A 82 14.90 3.88 10.49
CA ILE A 82 13.75 3.98 11.40
C ILE A 82 12.90 5.18 11.00
N VAL A 83 13.54 6.32 10.73
CA VAL A 83 12.85 7.54 10.32
C VAL A 83 12.14 7.34 8.97
N ILE A 84 12.84 6.78 7.98
CA ILE A 84 12.26 6.47 6.67
C ILE A 84 11.09 5.49 6.83
N GLY A 85 11.27 4.42 7.61
CA GLY A 85 10.21 3.47 7.92
C GLY A 85 8.97 4.08 8.56
N LEU A 86 9.13 4.96 9.56
CA LEU A 86 8.02 5.64 10.24
C LEU A 86 7.30 6.62 9.31
N VAL A 87 8.04 7.39 8.50
CA VAL A 87 7.47 8.31 7.51
C VAL A 87 6.72 7.54 6.42
N GLY A 88 7.30 6.44 5.94
CA GLY A 88 6.67 5.54 4.98
C GLY A 88 5.39 4.93 5.54
N TYR A 89 5.43 4.41 6.77
CA TYR A 89 4.25 3.89 7.45
C TYR A 89 3.16 4.96 7.58
N ALA A 90 3.51 6.16 8.05
CA ALA A 90 2.55 7.25 8.21
C ALA A 90 1.91 7.63 6.87
N THR A 91 2.69 7.63 5.79
CA THR A 91 2.22 7.88 4.43
C THR A 91 1.20 6.83 4.00
N THR A 92 1.56 5.55 4.09
CA THR A 92 0.72 4.44 3.63
C THR A 92 -0.52 4.26 4.51
N PHE A 93 -0.38 4.39 5.82
CA PHE A 93 -1.52 4.38 6.74
C PHE A 93 -2.50 5.52 6.42
N SER A 94 -2.00 6.71 6.13
CA SER A 94 -2.83 7.86 5.74
C SER A 94 -3.55 7.63 4.41
N ILE A 95 -2.88 7.06 3.41
CA ILE A 95 -3.52 6.68 2.14
C ILE A 95 -4.62 5.63 2.38
N GLY A 96 -4.33 4.59 3.19
CA GLY A 96 -5.31 3.58 3.53
C GLY A 96 -6.57 4.15 4.21
N MET A 97 -6.37 5.01 5.22
CA MET A 97 -7.46 5.58 6.01
C MET A 97 -8.23 6.68 5.29
N LEU A 98 -7.54 7.58 4.57
CA LEU A 98 -8.13 8.78 3.98
C LEU A 98 -8.51 8.60 2.51
N VAL A 99 -7.94 7.62 1.81
CA VAL A 99 -8.21 7.36 0.40
C VAL A 99 -8.93 6.03 0.21
N PHE A 100 -8.33 4.90 0.59
CA PHE A 100 -8.90 3.58 0.27
C PHE A 100 -10.20 3.30 1.00
N LYS A 101 -10.25 3.51 2.32
CA LYS A 101 -11.46 3.27 3.11
C LYS A 101 -12.68 4.06 2.60
N PRO A 102 -12.66 5.41 2.54
CA PRO A 102 -13.83 6.17 2.11
C PRO A 102 -14.18 5.93 0.64
N THR A 103 -13.18 5.71 -0.22
CA THR A 103 -13.43 5.40 -1.64
C THR A 103 -14.11 4.04 -1.80
N GLY A 104 -13.65 3.03 -1.06
CA GLY A 104 -14.26 1.69 -1.07
C GLY A 104 -15.71 1.69 -0.58
N GLU A 105 -15.98 2.37 0.54
CA GLU A 105 -17.33 2.52 1.09
C GLU A 105 -18.27 3.25 0.10
N ARG A 106 -17.81 4.38 -0.46
CA ARG A 106 -18.57 5.13 -1.47
C ARG A 106 -18.86 4.29 -2.70
N MET A 107 -17.88 3.54 -3.20
CA MET A 107 -18.05 2.65 -4.35
C MET A 107 -19.03 1.51 -4.07
N GLY A 108 -18.95 0.88 -2.90
CA GLY A 108 -19.91 -0.13 -2.47
C GLY A 108 -21.34 0.39 -2.46
N ALA A 109 -21.55 1.60 -1.90
CA ALA A 109 -22.86 2.24 -1.86
C ALA A 109 -23.42 2.57 -3.26
N MET A 110 -22.58 3.10 -4.17
CA MET A 110 -23.02 3.39 -5.55
C MET A 110 -23.37 2.11 -6.32
N VAL A 111 -22.56 1.05 -6.18
CA VAL A 111 -22.84 -0.24 -6.83
C VAL A 111 -24.14 -0.86 -6.31
N ALA A 112 -24.41 -0.75 -5.01
CA ALA A 112 -25.63 -1.28 -4.42
C ALA A 112 -26.89 -0.54 -4.91
N LYS A 113 -26.79 0.77 -5.18
CA LYS A 113 -27.92 1.61 -5.57
C LYS A 113 -28.20 1.61 -7.07
N GLU A 114 -27.14 1.71 -7.88
CA GLU A 114 -27.23 2.03 -9.32
C GLU A 114 -26.58 0.94 -10.19
N GLY A 115 -26.03 -0.10 -9.59
CA GLY A 115 -25.23 -1.11 -10.29
C GLY A 115 -23.87 -0.56 -10.74
N VAL A 116 -23.24 -1.26 -11.68
CA VAL A 116 -21.92 -0.88 -12.20
C VAL A 116 -22.09 0.19 -13.26
N THR A 117 -21.86 1.45 -12.88
CA THR A 117 -21.91 2.60 -13.80
C THR A 117 -20.52 3.07 -14.22
N PRO A 118 -20.38 3.81 -15.34
CA PRO A 118 -19.10 4.40 -15.74
C PRO A 118 -18.47 5.29 -14.64
N ALA A 119 -19.30 5.95 -13.83
CA ALA A 119 -18.84 6.77 -12.71
C ALA A 119 -18.15 5.94 -11.61
N VAL A 120 -18.70 4.77 -11.27
CA VAL A 120 -18.08 3.81 -10.34
C VAL A 120 -16.73 3.35 -10.89
N LEU A 121 -16.68 2.99 -12.18
CA LEU A 121 -15.45 2.51 -12.81
C LEU A 121 -14.34 3.57 -12.80
N ALA A 122 -14.67 4.85 -13.06
CA ALA A 122 -13.73 5.96 -13.01
C ALA A 122 -13.13 6.17 -11.60
N ILE A 123 -13.95 6.01 -10.55
CA ILE A 123 -13.48 6.08 -9.16
C ILE A 123 -12.56 4.90 -8.84
N GLY A 124 -12.90 3.69 -9.30
CA GLY A 124 -12.05 2.51 -9.17
C GLY A 124 -10.69 2.67 -9.87
N GLN A 125 -10.66 3.24 -11.07
CA GLN A 125 -9.41 3.55 -11.78
C GLN A 125 -8.56 4.56 -11.01
N ARG A 126 -9.17 5.61 -10.43
CA ARG A 126 -8.47 6.56 -9.57
C ARG A 126 -7.90 5.88 -8.32
N MET A 127 -8.65 4.96 -7.72
CA MET A 127 -8.19 4.17 -6.57
C MET A 127 -6.99 3.30 -6.93
N MET A 128 -6.98 2.67 -8.11
CA MET A 128 -5.84 1.86 -8.57
C MET A 128 -4.57 2.68 -8.81
N ARG A 129 -4.68 3.96 -9.16
CA ARG A 129 -3.51 4.87 -9.25
C ARG A 129 -2.89 5.10 -7.87
N TRP A 130 -3.71 5.37 -6.86
CA TRP A 130 -3.25 5.48 -5.48
C TRP A 130 -2.66 4.18 -4.96
N ALA A 131 -3.26 3.03 -5.28
CA ALA A 131 -2.72 1.71 -4.91
C ALA A 131 -1.32 1.49 -5.48
N ARG A 132 -1.06 1.85 -6.75
CA ARG A 132 0.28 1.72 -7.35
C ARG A 132 1.33 2.54 -6.61
N PHE A 133 1.01 3.78 -6.25
CA PHE A 133 1.91 4.62 -5.47
C PHE A 133 2.14 4.05 -4.07
N ASP A 134 1.06 3.66 -3.39
CA ASP A 134 1.13 3.11 -2.04
C ASP A 134 1.99 1.85 -1.96
N TYR A 135 1.84 0.92 -2.92
CA TYR A 135 2.70 -0.27 -2.97
C TYR A 135 4.15 0.03 -3.33
N ALA A 136 4.44 1.10 -4.07
CA ALA A 136 5.81 1.55 -4.30
C ALA A 136 6.45 2.04 -2.99
N VAL A 137 5.71 2.82 -2.19
CA VAL A 137 6.15 3.23 -0.84
C VAL A 137 6.33 2.01 0.05
N MET A 138 5.39 1.06 0.05
CA MET A 138 5.47 -0.16 0.84
C MET A 138 6.68 -1.03 0.49
N LEU A 139 7.01 -1.14 -0.80
CA LEU A 139 8.20 -1.87 -1.27
C LEU A 139 9.48 -1.20 -0.77
N VAL A 140 9.51 0.14 -0.77
CA VAL A 140 10.64 0.91 -0.25
C VAL A 140 10.80 0.73 1.25
N ILE A 141 9.71 0.71 2.03
CA ILE A 141 9.76 0.42 3.47
C ILE A 141 10.33 -0.97 3.73
N ILE A 142 9.92 -1.99 2.96
CA ILE A 142 10.47 -3.34 3.11
C ILE A 142 11.96 -3.35 2.81
N ALA A 143 12.39 -2.72 1.72
CA ALA A 143 13.80 -2.62 1.37
C ALA A 143 14.60 -1.88 2.45
N ASP A 144 14.08 -0.77 2.97
CA ASP A 144 14.66 0.02 4.06
C ASP A 144 14.88 -0.81 5.33
N MET A 145 13.86 -1.55 5.75
CA MET A 145 13.88 -2.37 6.97
C MET A 145 14.85 -3.57 6.88
N VAL A 146 15.09 -4.06 5.65
CA VAL A 146 16.00 -5.17 5.38
C VAL A 146 17.44 -4.69 5.20
N LEU A 147 17.64 -3.64 4.39
CA LEU A 147 18.97 -3.15 4.02
C LEU A 147 19.56 -2.19 5.05
N LYS A 148 18.70 -1.50 5.83
CA LYS A 148 19.07 -0.55 6.89
C LYS A 148 20.12 0.48 6.45
N PRO A 149 19.86 1.23 5.36
CA PRO A 149 20.84 2.14 4.80
C PRO A 149 21.22 3.24 5.79
N THR A 150 22.47 3.68 5.69
CA THR A 150 22.99 4.90 6.31
C THR A 150 23.05 6.02 5.28
N LEU A 151 23.38 7.25 5.72
CA LEU A 151 23.56 8.38 4.81
C LEU A 151 24.67 8.18 3.76
N HIS A 152 25.59 7.24 4.00
CA HIS A 152 26.68 6.94 3.08
C HIS A 152 26.28 5.96 1.96
N ASP A 153 25.14 5.29 2.09
CA ASP A 153 24.64 4.29 1.13
C ASP A 153 23.86 4.96 -0.01
N VAL A 154 24.49 5.93 -0.67
CA VAL A 154 23.87 6.79 -1.69
C VAL A 154 23.22 5.98 -2.82
N GLY A 155 23.80 4.84 -3.19
CA GLY A 155 23.23 3.94 -4.20
C GLY A 155 21.88 3.34 -3.78
N ILE A 156 21.76 2.89 -2.54
CA ILE A 156 20.51 2.32 -2.00
C ILE A 156 19.45 3.42 -1.90
N LEU A 157 19.81 4.57 -1.32
CA LEU A 157 18.91 5.70 -1.18
C LEU A 157 18.41 6.23 -2.53
N SER A 158 19.30 6.31 -3.53
CA SER A 158 18.92 6.70 -4.89
C SER A 158 17.94 5.71 -5.51
N CYS A 159 18.17 4.41 -5.34
CA CYS A 159 17.26 3.37 -5.81
C CYS A 159 15.87 3.50 -5.16
N MET A 160 15.82 3.71 -3.84
CA MET A 160 14.56 3.92 -3.10
C MET A 160 13.80 5.14 -3.65
N VAL A 161 14.49 6.26 -3.86
CA VAL A 161 13.90 7.47 -4.45
C VAL A 161 13.37 7.19 -5.87
N LEU A 162 14.12 6.46 -6.69
CA LEU A 162 13.69 6.08 -8.04
C LEU A 162 12.44 5.21 -8.02
N VAL A 163 12.31 4.27 -7.09
CA VAL A 163 11.12 3.43 -6.93
C VAL A 163 9.90 4.28 -6.54
N ILE A 164 10.05 5.21 -5.59
CA ILE A 164 8.97 6.15 -5.22
C ILE A 164 8.59 7.03 -6.42
N ALA A 165 9.58 7.59 -7.11
CA ALA A 165 9.36 8.45 -8.27
C ALA A 165 8.65 7.70 -9.41
N ALA A 166 9.04 6.45 -9.68
CA ALA A 166 8.35 5.59 -10.63
C ALA A 166 6.91 5.30 -10.20
N GLY A 167 6.69 4.98 -8.91
CA GLY A 167 5.35 4.79 -8.35
C GLY A 167 4.46 6.04 -8.51
N ALA A 168 5.01 7.22 -8.23
CA ALA A 168 4.32 8.49 -8.38
C ALA A 168 4.03 8.82 -9.85
N ALA A 169 5.00 8.60 -10.74
CA ALA A 169 4.82 8.79 -12.18
C ALA A 169 3.74 7.84 -12.75
N LEU A 170 3.68 6.58 -12.31
CA LEU A 170 2.63 5.64 -12.70
C LEU A 170 1.26 6.01 -12.13
N ALA A 171 1.22 6.59 -10.93
CA ALA A 171 -0.01 7.09 -10.33
C ALA A 171 -0.54 8.37 -11.00
N LEU A 172 0.34 9.22 -11.54
CA LEU A 172 -0.04 10.49 -12.18
C LEU A 172 -0.20 10.35 -13.71
N GLY A 173 0.61 9.50 -14.35
CA GLY A 173 0.77 9.38 -15.81
C GLY A 173 -0.26 8.49 -16.53
N GLY A 174 -1.19 7.86 -15.81
CA GLY A 174 -2.28 7.06 -16.39
C GLY A 174 -3.31 7.84 -17.23
N SER A 175 -3.07 9.12 -17.50
CA SER A 175 -3.91 10.00 -18.33
C SER A 175 -3.49 10.05 -19.80
N ARG A 176 -2.59 9.17 -20.28
CA ARG A 176 -2.32 9.08 -21.72
C ARG A 176 -3.54 8.46 -22.42
N GLU A 177 -4.35 9.34 -23.00
CA GLU A 177 -5.44 9.04 -23.92
C GLU A 177 -5.05 7.91 -24.88
N LEU A 178 -5.70 6.76 -24.74
CA LEU A 178 -5.82 5.78 -25.82
C LEU A 178 -7.05 6.17 -26.65
N VAL A 179 -7.01 7.35 -27.27
CA VAL A 179 -7.90 7.66 -28.39
C VAL A 179 -7.04 7.55 -29.65
N PRO A 180 -7.28 6.56 -30.51
CA PRO A 180 -6.70 6.58 -31.85
C PRO A 180 -7.19 7.85 -32.53
N SER A 181 -6.28 8.74 -32.90
CA SER A 181 -6.57 9.78 -33.88
C SER A 181 -6.94 9.06 -35.17
N ALA A 182 -8.24 8.92 -35.42
CA ALA A 182 -8.73 8.56 -36.73
C ALA A 182 -8.33 9.69 -37.68
N ALA A 183 -7.40 9.38 -38.57
CA ALA A 183 -7.15 10.11 -39.81
C ALA A 183 -7.31 9.10 -40.95
#